data_AF-A0A969HQE4-F1
#
_entry.id   AF-A0A969HQE4-F1
#
_cell.length_a   1.000
_cell.length_b   1.000
_cell.length_c   1.000
_cell.angle_alpha   90.00
_cell.angle_beta   90.00
_cell.angle_gamma   90.00
#
_symmetry.space_group_name_H-M   'P 1'
#
loop_
_entity.id
_entity.type
_entity.pdbx_description
1 polymer ?
#
loop_
_entity_poly.entity_id
_entity_poly.type
_entity_poly.pdbx_seq_one_letter_code
_entity_poly.pdbx_strand_id
1 'polypeptide(L)'
;MAEPIHHDLHSTLAPPADAAAPPAATAVRPALRRERLVLVAVLLLAFVQGITYLLLLPPWQHYDEPSHFEYAWLIAHDGYNWQTRDIVRTQPANQQRRNLRLQIRDSMIEHGFYRDIGLPNLDAQRVSIGFPAFEHPPTYYAVVSIPLRFVAGADFATQLYVARSVSLLCFVLTIGAAIGIMRELTRRGTRCAGPCRCC
;
A
#
# COMPACT_ATOMS: atom_id res chain seq x y z
N MET A 1 56.37 23.35 76.70
CA MET A 1 55.00 23.80 76.37
C MET A 1 55.13 24.73 75.19
N ALA A 2 54.86 24.24 73.98
CA ALA A 2 54.98 25.00 72.75
C ALA A 2 53.81 24.62 71.84
N GLU A 3 52.93 25.59 71.61
CA GLU A 3 52.08 25.79 70.44
C GLU A 3 51.60 27.27 70.51
N PRO A 4 51.23 27.95 69.40
CA PRO A 4 50.61 27.35 68.21
C PRO A 4 51.08 27.89 66.83
N ILE A 5 50.51 27.21 65.85
CA ILE A 5 50.44 27.35 64.39
C ILE A 5 49.93 28.72 63.93
N HIS A 6 50.42 29.21 62.78
CA HIS A 6 49.65 29.68 61.60
C HIS A 6 50.52 30.52 60.64
N HIS A 7 50.68 30.08 59.39
CA HIS A 7 50.41 30.92 58.21
C HIS A 7 50.41 30.12 56.90
N ASP A 8 49.23 30.17 56.29
CA ASP A 8 48.84 30.11 54.88
C ASP A 8 49.90 29.92 53.79
N LEU A 9 49.57 29.07 52.81
CA LEU A 9 49.34 29.49 51.41
C LEU A 9 48.76 28.31 50.62
N HIS A 10 47.43 28.16 50.68
CA HIS A 10 46.70 27.38 49.69
C HIS A 10 46.76 28.12 48.34
N SER A 11 47.69 27.69 47.51
CA SER A 11 47.78 28.09 46.10
C SER A 11 46.50 27.62 45.38
N THR A 12 45.64 28.57 45.05
CA THR A 12 44.37 28.36 44.36
C THR A 12 44.67 28.11 42.88
N LEU A 13 44.79 26.84 42.49
CA LEU A 13 44.77 26.47 41.07
C LEU A 13 43.36 26.74 40.52
N ALA A 14 43.23 27.81 39.74
CA ALA A 14 42.11 28.00 38.85
C ALA A 14 42.02 26.82 37.86
N PRO A 15 40.84 26.22 37.64
CA PRO A 15 40.69 25.23 36.58
C PRO A 15 40.79 25.92 35.21
N PRO A 16 41.41 25.29 34.19
CA PRO A 16 41.45 25.83 32.85
C PRO A 16 40.02 25.86 32.27
N ALA A 17 39.58 27.05 31.93
CA ALA A 17 38.39 27.31 31.13
C ALA A 17 38.66 26.93 29.67
N ASP A 18 38.65 25.63 29.37
CA ASP A 18 38.55 25.12 28.00
C ASP A 18 37.39 24.11 27.93
N ALA A 19 36.19 24.62 28.20
CA ALA A 19 34.98 24.01 27.69
C ALA A 19 34.93 24.26 26.18
N ALA A 20 35.65 23.44 25.42
CA ALA A 20 35.50 23.34 23.99
C ALA A 20 34.01 23.11 23.67
N ALA A 21 33.35 24.15 23.17
CA ALA A 21 31.98 24.08 22.68
C ALA A 21 31.88 22.91 21.68
N PRO A 22 30.90 22.00 21.79
CA PRO A 22 30.76 20.92 20.82
C PRO A 22 30.47 21.52 19.43
N PRO A 23 31.36 21.38 18.44
CA PRO A 23 31.00 21.71 17.07
C PRO A 23 30.10 20.59 16.53
N ALA A 24 29.19 20.95 15.61
CA ALA A 24 28.46 20.05 14.72
C ALA A 24 27.04 19.57 15.09
N ALA A 25 26.27 20.31 15.89
CA ALA A 25 24.81 20.07 15.97
C ALA A 25 24.00 20.66 14.78
N THR A 26 24.59 21.53 13.97
CA THR A 26 23.89 22.34 12.96
C THR A 26 23.83 21.70 11.56
N ALA A 27 24.82 20.90 11.17
CA ALA A 27 24.92 20.33 9.82
C ALA A 27 24.01 19.11 9.54
N VAL A 28 23.44 18.49 10.59
CA VAL A 28 22.61 17.27 10.46
C VAL A 28 21.17 17.58 10.02
N ARG A 29 20.66 18.79 10.31
CA ARG A 29 19.28 19.21 10.01
C ARG A 29 18.94 19.33 8.50
N PRO A 30 19.79 19.88 7.61
CA PRO A 30 19.45 20.01 6.18
C PRO A 30 19.44 18.67 5.43
N ALA A 31 20.33 17.72 5.78
CA ALA A 31 20.40 16.41 5.13
C ALA A 31 19.11 15.60 5.32
N LEU A 32 18.60 15.54 6.55
CA LEU A 32 17.33 14.85 6.87
C LEU A 32 16.11 15.48 6.18
N ARG A 33 16.10 16.81 5.98
CA ARG A 33 15.04 17.50 5.24
C ARG A 33 15.05 17.11 3.76
N ARG A 34 16.23 17.06 3.14
CA ARG A 34 16.38 16.65 1.72
C ARG A 34 15.94 15.20 1.52
N GLU A 35 16.33 14.28 2.39
CA GLU A 35 15.92 12.87 2.31
C GLU A 35 14.40 12.67 2.46
N ARG A 36 13.77 13.41 3.37
CA ARG A 36 12.30 13.40 3.51
C ARG A 36 11.64 13.95 2.26
N LEU A 37 12.16 15.04 1.70
CA LEU A 37 11.63 15.64 0.48
C LEU A 37 11.74 14.69 -0.72
N VAL A 38 12.89 14.01 -0.88
CA VAL A 38 13.06 12.99 -1.93
C VAL A 38 12.08 11.83 -1.74
N LEU A 39 11.89 11.33 -0.52
CA LEU A 39 10.91 10.27 -0.26
C LEU A 39 9.50 10.71 -0.60
N VAL A 40 9.09 11.90 -0.15
CA VAL A 40 7.76 12.43 -0.46
C VAL A 40 7.60 12.59 -1.97
N ALA A 41 8.60 13.13 -2.67
CA ALA A 41 8.57 13.27 -4.12
C ALA A 41 8.42 11.93 -4.85
N VAL A 42 9.15 10.89 -4.43
CA VAL A 42 9.04 9.55 -5.04
C VAL A 42 7.67 8.93 -4.78
N LEU A 43 7.14 9.03 -3.56
CA LEU A 43 5.81 8.51 -3.24
C LEU A 43 4.70 9.27 -3.98
N LEU A 44 4.83 10.59 -4.11
CA LEU A 44 3.90 11.39 -4.90
C LEU A 44 3.97 11.03 -6.38
N LEU A 45 5.17 10.84 -6.93
CA LEU A 45 5.33 10.41 -8.33
C LEU A 45 4.69 9.04 -8.56
N ALA A 46 4.92 8.09 -7.66
CA ALA A 46 4.28 6.77 -7.71
C ALA A 46 2.75 6.86 -7.63
N PHE A 47 2.23 7.68 -6.72
CA PHE A 47 0.80 7.90 -6.58
C PHE A 47 0.18 8.52 -7.83
N VAL A 48 0.81 9.56 -8.39
CA VAL A 48 0.37 10.20 -9.64
C VAL A 48 0.40 9.20 -10.79
N GLN A 49 1.46 8.40 -10.92
CA GLN A 49 1.55 7.34 -11.93
C GLN A 49 0.38 6.36 -11.80
N GLY A 50 0.11 5.89 -10.58
CA GLY A 50 -0.94 4.92 -10.34
C GLY A 50 -2.36 5.48 -10.54
N ILE A 51 -2.61 6.74 -10.15
CA ILE A 51 -3.87 7.43 -10.49
C ILE A 51 -4.01 7.58 -12.01
N THR A 52 -2.93 7.94 -12.69
CA THR A 52 -2.92 8.10 -14.14
C THR A 52 -3.39 6.80 -14.81
N TYR A 53 -2.83 5.65 -14.43
CA TYR A 53 -3.35 4.35 -14.90
C TYR A 53 -4.80 4.11 -14.52
N LEU A 54 -5.18 4.39 -13.27
CA LEU A 54 -6.55 4.18 -12.79
C LEU A 54 -7.58 4.97 -13.64
N LEU A 55 -7.26 6.19 -14.05
CA LEU A 55 -8.15 7.07 -14.83
C LEU A 55 -8.09 6.81 -16.35
N LEU A 56 -6.91 6.48 -16.90
CA LEU A 56 -6.76 6.25 -18.34
C LEU A 56 -7.31 4.89 -18.80
N LEU A 57 -7.26 3.87 -17.94
CA LEU A 57 -7.82 2.56 -18.27
C LEU A 57 -9.34 2.58 -18.12
N PRO A 58 -10.11 2.39 -19.21
CA PRO A 58 -11.55 2.31 -19.11
C PRO A 58 -11.97 1.12 -18.24
N PRO A 59 -13.18 1.13 -17.67
CA PRO A 59 -13.72 -0.03 -16.97
C PRO A 59 -13.72 -1.28 -17.86
N TRP A 60 -13.37 -2.42 -17.25
CA TRP A 60 -13.44 -3.75 -17.85
C TRP A 60 -12.45 -4.05 -18.98
N GLN A 61 -11.62 -3.10 -19.40
CA GLN A 61 -10.66 -3.29 -20.51
C GLN A 61 -9.46 -4.18 -20.15
N HIS A 62 -9.35 -4.65 -18.90
CA HIS A 62 -8.36 -5.64 -18.51
C HIS A 62 -8.94 -7.05 -18.63
N TYR A 63 -8.20 -7.96 -19.27
CA TYR A 63 -8.69 -9.24 -19.82
C TYR A 63 -9.44 -10.16 -18.82
N ASP A 64 -9.15 -10.06 -17.52
CA ASP A 64 -9.70 -10.89 -16.44
C ASP A 64 -10.34 -10.08 -15.29
N GLU A 65 -10.45 -8.77 -15.45
CA GLU A 65 -10.96 -7.86 -14.42
C GLU A 65 -12.40 -8.15 -13.96
N PRO A 66 -13.36 -8.50 -14.85
CA PRO A 66 -14.71 -8.89 -14.42
C PRO A 66 -14.71 -10.09 -13.45
N SER A 67 -13.82 -11.06 -13.67
CA SER A 67 -13.72 -12.26 -12.83
C SER A 67 -13.10 -11.98 -11.48
N HIS A 68 -12.06 -11.13 -11.43
CA HIS A 68 -11.44 -10.69 -10.18
C HIS A 68 -12.42 -9.85 -9.34
N PHE A 69 -13.17 -8.98 -10.00
CA PHE A 69 -14.21 -8.19 -9.36
C PHE A 69 -15.34 -9.07 -8.81
N GLU A 70 -15.84 -10.04 -9.59
CA GLU A 70 -16.83 -11.02 -9.13
C GLU A 70 -16.36 -11.71 -7.85
N TYR A 71 -15.10 -12.16 -7.83
CA TYR A 71 -14.56 -12.87 -6.67
C TYR A 71 -14.51 -11.98 -5.42
N ALA A 72 -13.96 -10.77 -5.52
CA ALA A 72 -13.92 -9.83 -4.39
C ALA A 72 -15.32 -9.45 -3.90
N TRP A 73 -16.27 -9.26 -4.82
CA TRP A 73 -17.66 -8.91 -4.48
C TRP A 73 -18.38 -10.06 -3.76
N LEU A 74 -18.17 -11.31 -4.16
CA LEU A 74 -18.74 -12.48 -3.48
C LEU A 74 -18.20 -12.64 -2.06
N ILE A 75 -16.92 -12.32 -1.82
CA ILE A 75 -16.35 -12.29 -0.45
C ILE A 75 -16.96 -11.16 0.38
N ALA A 76 -17.30 -10.03 -0.27
CA ALA A 76 -17.95 -8.91 0.42
C ALA A 76 -19.39 -9.23 0.87
N HIS A 77 -20.12 -10.06 0.11
CA HIS A 77 -21.57 -10.29 0.25
C HIS A 77 -21.94 -11.76 0.50
N ASP A 78 -21.18 -12.46 1.35
CA ASP A 78 -21.44 -13.82 1.85
C ASP A 78 -21.57 -14.92 0.77
N GLY A 79 -21.10 -14.64 -0.44
CA GLY A 79 -21.04 -15.59 -1.56
C GLY A 79 -19.82 -16.50 -1.53
N TYR A 80 -18.95 -16.40 -0.52
CA TYR A 80 -17.71 -17.16 -0.39
C TYR A 80 -17.62 -17.85 0.97
N ASN A 81 -17.24 -19.13 0.97
CA ASN A 81 -17.03 -19.92 2.18
C ASN A 81 -15.53 -19.99 2.52
N TRP A 82 -15.16 -19.40 3.67
CA TRP A 82 -13.78 -19.32 4.17
C TRP A 82 -13.23 -20.67 4.65
N GLN A 83 -14.09 -21.60 5.05
CA GLN A 83 -13.71 -22.94 5.51
C GLN A 83 -13.35 -23.84 4.33
N THR A 84 -14.20 -23.86 3.29
CA THR A 84 -13.99 -24.69 2.10
C THR A 84 -13.15 -24.00 1.04
N ARG A 85 -12.88 -22.70 1.18
CA ARG A 85 -12.19 -21.85 0.21
C ARG A 85 -12.80 -21.92 -1.20
N ASP A 86 -14.13 -21.94 -1.27
CA ASP A 86 -14.89 -21.97 -2.52
C ASP A 86 -16.12 -21.06 -2.41
N ILE A 87 -16.71 -20.74 -3.56
CA ILE A 87 -17.98 -20.02 -3.62
C ILE A 87 -19.13 -20.84 -3.06
N VAL A 88 -20.09 -20.16 -2.45
CA VAL A 88 -21.33 -20.79 -1.95
C VAL A 88 -22.21 -21.15 -3.16
N ARG A 89 -22.52 -22.44 -3.32
CA ARG A 89 -23.26 -22.98 -4.48
C ARG A 89 -24.72 -23.30 -4.20
N THR A 90 -25.31 -22.71 -3.15
CA THR A 90 -26.73 -22.87 -2.83
C THR A 90 -27.59 -22.17 -3.89
N GLN A 91 -28.85 -22.60 -4.07
CA GLN A 91 -29.77 -21.96 -5.02
C GLN A 91 -29.88 -20.43 -4.86
N PRO A 92 -30.09 -19.85 -3.66
CA PRO A 92 -30.14 -18.40 -3.50
C PRO A 92 -28.81 -17.72 -3.86
N ALA A 93 -27.67 -18.31 -3.49
CA ALA A 93 -26.35 -17.75 -3.82
C ALA A 93 -26.08 -17.78 -5.33
N ASN A 94 -26.51 -18.83 -6.04
CA ASN A 94 -26.38 -18.92 -7.49
C ASN A 94 -27.24 -17.85 -8.19
N GLN A 95 -28.44 -17.54 -7.68
CA GLN A 95 -29.28 -16.47 -8.21
C GLN A 95 -28.65 -15.09 -8.00
N GLN A 96 -28.12 -14.82 -6.80
CA GLN A 96 -27.40 -13.58 -6.51
C GLN A 96 -26.20 -13.39 -7.43
N ARG A 97 -25.38 -14.44 -7.60
CA ARG A 97 -24.23 -14.43 -8.51
C ARG A 97 -24.65 -14.21 -9.96
N ARG A 98 -25.77 -14.79 -10.39
CA ARG A 98 -26.32 -14.53 -11.73
C ARG A 98 -26.71 -13.07 -11.90
N ASN A 99 -27.41 -12.48 -10.92
CA ASN A 99 -27.80 -11.07 -10.95
C ASN A 99 -26.58 -10.14 -10.98
N LEU A 100 -25.54 -10.47 -10.21
CA LEU A 100 -24.24 -9.77 -10.26
C LEU A 100 -23.63 -9.80 -11.66
N ARG A 101 -23.54 -10.99 -12.27
CA ARG A 101 -22.95 -11.15 -13.61
C ARG A 101 -23.72 -10.39 -14.69
N LEU A 102 -25.05 -10.31 -14.57
CA LEU A 102 -25.88 -9.50 -15.47
C LEU A 102 -25.54 -8.01 -15.33
N GLN A 103 -25.43 -7.49 -14.10
CA GLN A 103 -25.08 -6.09 -13.85
C GLN A 103 -23.66 -5.75 -14.34
N ILE A 104 -22.70 -6.66 -14.12
CA ILE A 104 -21.34 -6.53 -14.67
C ILE A 104 -21.39 -6.49 -16.20
N ARG A 105 -22.09 -7.43 -16.84
CA ARG A 105 -22.27 -7.46 -18.31
C ARG A 105 -22.88 -6.15 -18.82
N ASP A 106 -23.92 -5.65 -18.17
CA ASP A 106 -24.60 -4.42 -18.60
C ASP A 106 -23.66 -3.22 -18.48
N SER A 107 -22.86 -3.14 -17.41
CA SER A 107 -21.79 -2.14 -17.27
C SER A 107 -20.68 -2.28 -18.32
N MET A 108 -20.31 -3.51 -18.68
CA MET A 108 -19.33 -3.80 -19.74
C MET A 108 -19.83 -3.33 -21.12
N ILE A 109 -21.12 -3.53 -21.40
CA ILE A 109 -21.75 -3.03 -22.64
C ILE A 109 -21.74 -1.50 -22.66
N GLU A 110 -22.14 -0.86 -21.55
CA GLU A 110 -22.15 0.59 -21.41
C GLU A 110 -20.76 1.23 -21.64
N HIS A 111 -19.70 0.60 -21.12
CA HIS A 111 -18.33 1.09 -21.25
C HIS A 111 -17.62 0.59 -22.52
N GLY A 112 -18.35 -0.01 -23.46
CA GLY A 112 -17.83 -0.36 -24.78
C GLY A 112 -16.85 -1.52 -24.81
N PHE A 113 -16.82 -2.39 -23.79
CA PHE A 113 -15.97 -3.59 -23.77
C PHE A 113 -16.19 -4.47 -25.01
N TYR A 114 -17.45 -4.60 -25.44
CA TYR A 114 -17.84 -5.47 -26.55
C TYR A 114 -17.72 -4.83 -27.94
N ARG A 115 -17.14 -3.61 -28.05
CA ARG A 115 -17.07 -2.87 -29.31
C ARG A 115 -16.38 -3.65 -30.43
N ASP A 116 -15.28 -4.33 -30.11
CA ASP A 116 -14.42 -5.00 -31.10
C ASP A 116 -14.55 -6.54 -31.11
N ILE A 117 -15.22 -7.11 -30.09
CA ILE A 117 -15.36 -8.57 -29.90
C ILE A 117 -16.79 -9.07 -30.15
N GLY A 118 -17.74 -8.16 -30.39
CA GLY A 118 -19.16 -8.47 -30.62
C GLY A 118 -19.96 -8.61 -29.33
N LEU A 119 -21.25 -8.27 -29.40
CA LEU A 119 -22.15 -8.33 -28.25
C LEU A 119 -22.38 -9.78 -27.80
N PRO A 120 -22.39 -10.05 -26.49
CA PRO A 120 -22.70 -11.36 -25.97
C PRO A 120 -24.18 -11.68 -26.18
N ASN A 121 -24.53 -12.97 -26.23
CA ASN A 121 -25.92 -13.39 -26.29
C ASN A 121 -26.65 -12.96 -25.00
N LEU A 122 -27.60 -12.02 -25.14
CA LEU A 122 -28.34 -11.44 -24.02
C LEU A 122 -29.31 -12.42 -23.37
N ASP A 123 -29.75 -13.43 -24.13
CA ASP A 123 -30.70 -14.47 -23.72
C ASP A 123 -30.01 -15.72 -23.14
N ALA A 124 -28.67 -15.72 -23.09
CA ALA A 124 -27.92 -16.85 -22.58
C ALA A 124 -28.29 -17.14 -21.12
N GLN A 125 -28.72 -18.38 -20.86
CA GLN A 125 -29.08 -18.85 -19.52
C GLN A 125 -27.91 -18.74 -18.53
N ARG A 126 -26.67 -18.83 -19.02
CA ARG A 126 -25.44 -18.65 -18.26
C ARG A 126 -24.64 -17.47 -18.80
N VAL A 127 -24.55 -16.40 -18.00
CA VAL A 127 -23.71 -15.24 -18.33
C VAL A 127 -22.24 -15.61 -18.09
N SER A 128 -21.47 -15.63 -19.17
CA SER A 128 -20.02 -15.82 -19.11
C SER A 128 -19.34 -14.45 -19.10
N ILE A 129 -18.56 -14.17 -18.05
CA ILE A 129 -17.78 -12.93 -17.90
C ILE A 129 -16.26 -13.21 -18.01
N GLY A 130 -15.89 -14.33 -18.65
CA GLY A 130 -14.51 -14.78 -18.80
C GLY A 130 -14.16 -15.98 -17.91
N PHE A 131 -12.85 -16.19 -17.72
CA PHE A 131 -12.33 -17.30 -16.91
C PHE A 131 -12.47 -17.00 -15.42
N PRO A 132 -12.97 -17.95 -14.60
CA PRO A 132 -13.16 -17.73 -13.18
C PRO A 132 -11.83 -17.53 -12.43
N ALA A 133 -11.76 -16.49 -11.58
CA ALA A 133 -10.58 -16.17 -10.76
C ALA A 133 -10.47 -16.99 -9.46
N PHE A 134 -11.37 -17.96 -9.23
CA PHE A 134 -11.50 -18.68 -7.95
C PHE A 134 -10.32 -19.59 -7.61
N GLU A 135 -9.44 -19.88 -8.57
CA GLU A 135 -8.22 -20.65 -8.33
C GLU A 135 -7.15 -19.83 -7.59
N HIS A 136 -7.30 -18.50 -7.56
CA HIS A 136 -6.34 -17.62 -6.90
C HIS A 136 -6.55 -17.57 -5.37
N PRO A 137 -5.46 -17.40 -4.59
CA PRO A 137 -5.56 -17.25 -3.14
C PRO A 137 -6.48 -16.09 -2.73
N PRO A 138 -7.36 -16.27 -1.73
CA PRO A 138 -8.39 -15.30 -1.39
C PRO A 138 -7.86 -14.05 -0.68
N THR A 139 -6.60 -14.01 -0.27
CA THR A 139 -6.07 -12.98 0.64
C THR A 139 -6.16 -11.58 0.05
N TYR A 140 -5.77 -11.42 -1.20
CA TYR A 140 -5.88 -10.15 -1.91
C TYR A 140 -7.34 -9.71 -2.04
N TYR A 141 -8.21 -10.61 -2.49
CA TYR A 141 -9.64 -10.34 -2.66
C TYR A 141 -10.35 -10.04 -1.34
N ALA A 142 -9.90 -10.63 -0.23
CA ALA A 142 -10.40 -10.33 1.10
C ALA A 142 -10.09 -8.87 1.48
N VAL A 143 -8.89 -8.36 1.16
CA VAL A 143 -8.55 -6.94 1.38
C VAL A 143 -9.40 -6.04 0.49
N VAL A 144 -9.60 -6.40 -0.78
CA VAL A 144 -10.45 -5.66 -1.73
C VAL A 144 -11.92 -5.66 -1.31
N SER A 145 -12.40 -6.74 -0.69
CA SER A 145 -13.79 -6.87 -0.25
C SER A 145 -14.16 -5.88 0.86
N ILE A 146 -13.20 -5.41 1.66
CA ILE A 146 -13.44 -4.48 2.78
C ILE A 146 -14.03 -3.16 2.27
N PRO A 147 -13.36 -2.38 1.39
CA PRO A 147 -13.91 -1.13 0.89
C PRO A 147 -15.19 -1.35 0.07
N LEU A 148 -15.32 -2.48 -0.64
CA LEU A 148 -16.52 -2.81 -1.41
C LEU A 148 -17.79 -2.92 -0.54
N ARG A 149 -17.68 -3.37 0.70
CA ARG A 149 -18.82 -3.42 1.64
C ARG A 149 -19.41 -2.04 1.94
N PHE A 150 -18.58 -0.99 1.89
CA PHE A 150 -19.03 0.39 2.15
C PHE A 150 -19.64 1.06 0.92
N VAL A 151 -19.33 0.58 -0.28
CA VAL A 151 -19.82 1.14 -1.56
C VAL A 151 -20.78 0.23 -2.29
N ALA A 152 -21.39 -0.74 -1.59
CA ALA A 152 -22.30 -1.72 -2.17
C ALA A 152 -23.52 -1.11 -2.89
N GLY A 153 -23.92 0.11 -2.53
CA GLY A 153 -25.02 0.85 -3.17
C GLY A 153 -24.62 1.73 -4.36
N ALA A 154 -23.32 1.85 -4.65
CA ALA A 154 -22.84 2.61 -5.81
C ALA A 154 -22.97 1.79 -7.11
N ASP A 155 -22.83 2.44 -8.25
CA ASP A 155 -22.75 1.77 -9.56
C ASP A 155 -21.51 0.86 -9.64
N PHE A 156 -21.58 -0.15 -10.52
CA PHE A 156 -20.53 -1.15 -10.63
C PHE A 156 -19.21 -0.58 -11.15
N ALA A 157 -19.24 0.48 -11.96
CA ALA A 157 -18.02 1.14 -12.40
C ALA A 157 -17.33 1.85 -11.23
N THR A 158 -18.07 2.57 -10.38
CA THR A 158 -17.50 3.14 -9.13
C THR A 158 -16.98 2.07 -8.19
N GLN A 159 -17.72 0.97 -7.98
CA GLN A 159 -17.24 -0.16 -7.18
C GLN A 159 -15.93 -0.72 -7.73
N LEU A 160 -15.81 -0.82 -9.05
CA LEU A 160 -14.58 -1.25 -9.72
C LEU A 160 -13.41 -0.27 -9.47
N TYR A 161 -13.63 1.04 -9.58
CA TYR A 161 -12.60 2.04 -9.27
C TYR A 161 -12.14 1.97 -7.82
N VAL A 162 -13.08 1.74 -6.89
CA VAL A 162 -12.76 1.51 -5.48
C VAL A 162 -11.90 0.25 -5.32
N ALA A 163 -12.23 -0.84 -6.02
CA ALA A 163 -11.40 -2.05 -6.02
C ALA A 163 -9.98 -1.78 -6.57
N ARG A 164 -9.85 -1.07 -7.71
CA ARG A 164 -8.55 -0.66 -8.28
C ARG A 164 -7.73 0.22 -7.33
N SER A 165 -8.40 1.06 -6.52
CA SER A 165 -7.72 1.92 -5.54
C SER A 165 -6.96 1.14 -4.47
N VAL A 166 -7.38 -0.10 -4.17
CA VAL A 166 -6.66 -0.99 -3.25
C VAL A 166 -5.32 -1.41 -3.85
N SER A 167 -5.28 -1.76 -5.13
CA SER A 167 -4.03 -2.08 -5.84
C SER A 167 -3.11 -0.87 -5.88
N LEU A 168 -3.65 0.33 -6.10
CA LEU A 168 -2.90 1.59 -6.04
C LEU A 168 -2.27 1.80 -4.66
N LEU A 169 -3.04 1.58 -3.59
CA LEU A 169 -2.54 1.68 -2.22
C LEU A 169 -1.41 0.67 -1.98
N CYS A 170 -1.58 -0.60 -2.36
CA CYS A 170 -0.55 -1.62 -2.26
C CYS A 170 0.72 -1.26 -3.04
N PHE A 171 0.57 -0.66 -4.22
CA PHE A 171 1.71 -0.19 -5.03
C PHE A 171 2.52 0.89 -4.30
N VAL A 172 1.84 1.93 -3.78
CA VAL A 172 2.50 3.01 -3.02
C VAL A 172 3.15 2.47 -1.74
N LEU A 173 2.47 1.58 -1.01
CA LEU A 173 3.00 0.94 0.20
C LEU A 173 4.23 0.09 -0.11
N THR A 174 4.24 -0.65 -1.21
CA THR A 174 5.39 -1.46 -1.65
C THR A 174 6.61 -0.58 -1.91
N ILE A 175 6.43 0.55 -2.60
CA ILE A 175 7.52 1.51 -2.84
C ILE A 175 8.03 2.11 -1.52
N GLY A 176 7.11 2.49 -0.62
CA GLY A 176 7.47 2.99 0.71
C GLY A 176 8.26 1.96 1.53
N ALA A 177 7.84 0.70 1.51
CA ALA A 177 8.52 -0.40 2.18
C ALA A 177 9.91 -0.66 1.59
N ALA A 178 10.04 -0.67 0.26
CA ALA A 178 11.34 -0.83 -0.42
C ALA A 178 12.33 0.28 -0.02
N ILE A 179 11.87 1.54 -0.01
CA ILE A 179 12.68 2.67 0.45
C ILE A 179 13.04 2.52 1.94
N GLY A 180 12.10 2.09 2.78
CA GLY A 180 12.32 1.85 4.21
C GLY A 180 13.38 0.78 4.47
N ILE A 181 13.29 -0.36 3.77
CA ILE A 181 14.26 -1.45 3.85
C ILE A 181 15.63 -0.97 3.40
N MET A 182 15.71 -0.27 2.25
CA MET A 182 16.98 0.24 1.73
C MET A 182 17.66 1.18 2.72
N ARG A 183 16.90 2.07 3.37
CA ARG A 183 17.42 2.97 4.41
C ARG A 183 17.98 2.23 5.62
N GLU A 184 17.31 1.18 6.08
CA GLU A 184 17.79 0.40 7.22
C GLU A 184 19.09 -0.34 6.89
N LEU A 185 19.20 -0.88 5.67
CA LEU A 185 20.42 -1.54 5.20
C LEU A 185 21.60 -0.57 5.09
N THR A 186 21.42 0.59 4.45
CA THR A 186 22.50 1.57 4.26
C THR A 186 22.94 2.25 5.56
N ARG A 187 22.03 2.43 6.53
CA ARG A 187 22.32 3.05 7.85
C ARG A 187 23.26 2.20 8.71
N ARG A 188 23.34 0.89 8.46
CA ARG A 188 24.27 -0.03 9.15
C ARG A 188 25.68 0.01 8.56
N GLY A 189 25.81 0.16 7.25
CA GLY A 189 27.11 0.23 6.55
C GLY A 189 27.96 1.43 6.97
N THR A 190 27.35 2.58 7.25
CA THR A 190 28.07 3.80 7.68
C THR A 190 28.56 3.76 9.13
N ARG A 191 28.11 2.83 9.98
CA ARG A 191 28.62 2.69 11.36
C ARG A 191 29.93 1.93 11.47
N CYS A 192 30.31 1.15 10.45
CA CYS A 192 31.59 0.43 10.40
C CYS A 192 32.70 1.22 9.68
N ALA A 193 32.41 2.43 9.20
CA ALA A 193 33.37 3.30 8.51
C ALA A 193 33.96 4.39 9.44
N GLY A 194 33.96 4.16 10.75
CA GLY A 194 34.75 4.94 11.71
C GLY A 194 36.16 4.33 11.85
N PRO A 195 37.21 5.15 12.05
CA PRO A 195 38.58 4.65 12.12
C PRO A 195 38.73 3.66 13.28
N CYS A 196 39.39 2.54 12.97
CA CYS A 196 39.78 1.48 13.88
C CYS A 196 40.15 2.03 15.28
N ARG A 197 39.48 1.52 16.31
CA ARG A 197 40.05 1.42 17.66
C ARG A 197 40.01 -0.04 18.08
N CYS A 198 40.84 -0.84 17.42
CA CYS A 198 41.41 -2.06 17.97
C CYS A 198 42.89 -1.77 18.21
N CYS A 199 43.19 -1.35 19.44
CA CYS A 199 44.44 -1.54 20.18
C CYS A 199 44.11 -1.27 21.65
#